data_AF-A0A1R3JXI7-F1
#
_entry.id   AF-A0A1R3JXI7-F1
#
_cell.length_a   1.000
_cell.length_b   1.000
_cell.length_c   1.000
_cell.angle_alpha   90.00
_cell.angle_beta   90.00
_cell.angle_gamma   90.00
#
_symmetry.space_group_name_H-M   'P 1'
#
loop_
_entity.id
_entity.type
_entity.pdbx_description
1 polymer ?
#
loop_
_entity_poly.entity_id
_entity_poly.type
_entity_poly.pdbx_seq_one_letter_code
_entity_poly.pdbx_strand_id
1 'polypeptide(L)' 'MDTKTGSTKLAGFPSDVIRVLLCRLPVEDLLQFRLLSKQWRTTIESPDFIREHLAHTRLKLHKSIILEGFIE' A
#
# COMPACT_ATOMS: atom_id res chain seq x y z
N MET A 1 1.26 33.75 3.60
CA MET A 1 1.16 32.62 2.62
C MET A 1 0.95 31.39 3.46
N ASP A 2 -0.29 31.23 3.88
CA ASP A 2 -0.69 30.32 4.95
C ASP A 2 -1.25 29.08 4.27
N THR A 3 -0.40 28.08 4.05
CA THR A 3 -0.83 26.78 3.57
C THR A 3 -1.55 26.08 4.71
N LYS A 4 -2.87 26.32 4.79
CA LYS A 4 -3.81 25.58 5.62
C LYS A 4 -3.82 24.13 5.16
N THR A 5 -2.86 23.37 5.67
CA THR A 5 -2.74 21.93 5.52
C THR A 5 -3.97 21.31 6.18
N GLY A 6 -4.94 20.93 5.34
CA GLY A 6 -6.10 20.15 5.77
C GLY A 6 -5.60 18.91 6.52
N SER A 7 -5.98 18.83 7.79
CA SER A 7 -5.65 17.75 8.69
C SER A 7 -6.29 16.45 8.20
N THR A 8 -5.56 15.69 7.39
CA THR A 8 -5.85 14.29 7.12
C THR A 8 -5.22 13.50 8.26
N LYS A 9 -6.05 12.88 9.10
CA LYS A 9 -5.74 12.20 10.38
C LYS A 9 -4.63 11.12 10.32
N LEU A 10 -4.10 10.82 9.13
CA LEU A 10 -2.94 9.97 8.90
C LEU A 10 -1.58 10.66 9.04
N ALA A 11 -1.52 12.00 9.10
CA ALA A 11 -0.26 12.73 9.33
C ALA A 11 0.37 12.45 10.72
N GLY A 12 -0.35 11.80 11.63
CA GLY A 12 0.16 11.37 12.93
C GLY A 12 0.74 9.95 12.94
N PHE A 13 0.61 9.18 11.86
CA PHE A 13 1.22 7.85 11.77
C PHE A 13 2.59 7.93 11.12
N PRO A 14 3.58 7.14 11.59
CA PRO A 14 4.86 7.04 10.91
C PRO A 14 4.65 6.62 9.46
N SER A 15 5.35 7.26 8.53
CA SER A 15 5.34 6.90 7.11
C SER A 15 5.65 5.41 6.87
N ASP A 16 6.44 4.83 7.76
CA ASP A 16 6.77 3.40 7.80
C ASP A 16 5.53 2.51 8.02
N VAL A 17 4.65 2.88 8.96
CA VAL A 17 3.42 2.13 9.25
C VAL A 17 2.47 2.17 8.06
N ILE A 18 2.34 3.34 7.43
CA ILE A 18 1.51 3.51 6.24
C ILE A 18 2.04 2.64 5.10
N ARG A 19 3.37 2.57 4.93
CA ARG A 19 4.01 1.72 3.93
C ARG A 19 3.68 0.25 4.13
N VAL A 20 3.80 -0.25 5.36
CA VAL A 20 3.46 -1.66 5.68
C VAL A 20 1.98 -1.96 5.40
N LEU A 21 1.08 -1.03 5.70
CA LEU A 21 -0.35 -1.20 5.39
C LEU A 21 -0.60 -1.26 3.88
N LEU A 22 -0.03 -0.31 3.12
CA LEU A 22 -0.13 -0.28 1.66
C LEU A 22 0.45 -1.57 1.02
N CYS A 23 1.59 -2.07 1.51
CA CYS A 23 2.20 -3.29 0.98
C CYS A 23 1.33 -4.55 1.13
N ARG A 24 0.41 -4.58 2.10
CA ARG A 24 -0.49 -5.72 2.36
C ARG A 24 -1.75 -5.69 1.50
N LEU A 25 -2.12 -4.52 0.98
CA LEU A 25 -3.32 -4.32 0.18
C LEU A 25 -3.16 -4.87 -1.24
N PRO A 26 -4.25 -5.31 -1.89
CA PRO A 26 -4.24 -5.64 -3.31
C PRO A 26 -4.02 -4.39 -4.17
N VAL A 27 -3.56 -4.60 -5.41
CA VAL A 27 -3.23 -3.50 -6.34
C VAL A 27 -4.45 -2.62 -6.66
N GLU A 28 -5.65 -3.17 -6.65
CA GLU A 28 -6.91 -2.47 -6.93
C GLU A 28 -7.18 -1.37 -5.89
N ASP A 29 -6.95 -1.66 -4.61
CA ASP A 29 -7.09 -0.69 -3.53
C ASP A 29 -5.98 0.38 -3.60
N LEU A 30 -4.76 -0.02 -3.96
CA LEU A 30 -3.64 0.91 -4.13
C LEU A 30 -3.91 1.95 -5.22
N LEU A 31 -4.58 1.58 -6.31
CA LEU A 31 -4.97 2.51 -7.37
C LEU A 31 -5.96 3.58 -6.87
N GLN A 32 -6.88 3.21 -5.99
CA GLN A 32 -7.80 4.15 -5.36
C GLN A 32 -7.04 5.07 -4.38
N PHE A 33 -6.14 4.53 -3.56
CA PHE A 33 -5.31 5.30 -2.63
C PHE A 33 -4.38 6.30 -3.33
N ARG A 34 -3.90 5.96 -4.53
CA ARG A 34 -3.13 6.86 -5.39
C ARG A 34 -3.90 8.13 -5.81
N LEU A 35 -5.22 8.07 -5.83
CA LEU A 35 -6.09 9.20 -6.16
C LEU A 35 -6.46 10.03 -4.92
N LEU A 36 -6.44 9.43 -3.74
CA LEU A 36 -6.86 10.05 -2.48
C LEU A 36 -5.79 10.95 -1.84
N SER A 37 -4.50 10.71 -2.11
CA SER A 37 -3.42 11.52 -1.52
C SER A 37 -2.17 11.58 -2.39
N LYS A 38 -1.59 12.78 -2.52
CA LYS A 38 -0.29 12.98 -3.16
C LYS A 38 0.84 12.22 -2.44
N GLN A 39 0.77 12.13 -1.11
CA GLN A 39 1.76 11.43 -0.29
C GLN A 39 1.69 9.90 -0.48
N TRP A 40 0.48 9.38 -0.67
CA TRP A 40 0.29 7.95 -0.96
C TRP A 40 0.72 7.62 -2.37
N ARG A 41 0.41 8.49 -3.34
CA ARG A 41 0.91 8.36 -4.71
C ARG A 41 2.43 8.26 -4.76
N THR A 42 3.15 9.19 -4.14
CA THR A 42 4.63 9.16 -4.12
C THR A 42 5.18 7.93 -3.43
N THR A 43 4.48 7.43 -2.40
CA THR A 43 4.85 6.19 -1.71
C THR A 43 4.65 4.96 -2.57
N ILE A 44 3.51 4.85 -3.27
CA ILE A 44 3.13 3.71 -4.11
C ILE A 44 3.94 3.66 -5.39
N GLU A 45 4.27 4.81 -5.98
CA GLU A 45 5.07 4.91 -7.21
C GLU A 45 6.59 4.78 -6.95
N SER A 46 7.01 4.71 -5.69
CA SER A 46 8.41 4.51 -5.33
C SER A 46 8.90 3.11 -5.71
N PRO A 47 10.10 2.98 -6.31
CA PRO A 47 10.66 1.67 -6.68
C PRO A 47 10.87 0.77 -5.46
N ASP A 48 11.18 1.33 -4.30
CA ASP A 48 11.35 0.57 -3.06
C ASP A 48 10.03 -0.10 -2.64
N PHE A 49 8.92 0.63 -2.74
CA PHE A 49 7.58 0.09 -2.48
C PHE A 49 7.20 -1.00 -3.48
N ILE A 50 7.45 -0.78 -4.77
CA ILE A 50 7.11 -1.75 -5.81
C ILE A 50 7.85 -3.07 -5.59
N ARG A 51 9.15 -3.02 -5.23
CA ARG A 51 9.93 -4.23 -4.90
C ARG A 51 9.39 -4.95 -3.67
N GLU A 52 9.08 -4.21 -2.61
CA GLU A 52 8.54 -4.76 -1.36
C GLU A 52 7.15 -5.40 -1.58
N HIS A 53 6.27 -4.69 -2.27
CA HIS A 53 4.93 -5.17 -2.60
C HIS A 53 4.97 -6.38 -3.55
N LEU A 54 5.86 -6.39 -4.54
CA LEU A 54 6.06 -7.55 -5.43
C LEU A 54 6.56 -8.76 -4.66
N ALA A 55 7.54 -8.58 -3.75
CA ALA A 55 8.03 -9.65 -2.91
C ALA A 55 6.91 -10.21 -2.00
N HIS A 56 6.09 -9.33 -1.42
CA HIS A 56 4.97 -9.71 -0.58
C HIS A 56 3.88 -10.47 -1.35
N THR A 57 3.53 -10.00 -2.56
CA THR A 57 2.54 -10.64 -3.43
C THR A 57 3.05 -11.98 -3.98
N ARG A 58 4.35 -12.10 -4.30
CA ARG A 58 4.95 -13.37 -4.74
C ARG A 58 4.97 -14.42 -3.63
N LEU A 59 5.19 -14.00 -2.38
CA LEU A 59 5.05 -14.87 -1.21
C LEU A 59 3.60 -15.29 -0.96
N LYS A 60 2.62 -14.41 -1.23
CA LYS A 60 1.19 -14.78 -1.23
C LYS A 60 0.91 -15.84 -2.29
N LEU A 61 1.38 -15.70 -3.52
CA LEU A 61 1.15 -16.68 -4.58
C LEU A 61 1.73 -18.07 -4.25
N HIS A 62 2.92 -18.13 -3.63
CA HIS A 62 3.50 -19.39 -3.17
C HIS A 62 2.74 -20.04 -1.99
N LYS A 63 2.01 -19.23 -1.20
CA LYS A 63 1.08 -19.73 -0.19
C LYS A 63 -0.29 -20.09 -0.79
N SER A 64 -0.74 -19.38 -1.81
CA SER A 64 -2.00 -19.64 -2.50
C SER A 64 -1.98 -20.96 -3.24
N ILE A 65 -0.87 -21.39 -3.84
CA ILE A 65 -0.78 -22.77 -4.41
C ILE A 65 -1.00 -23.86 -3.33
N ILE A 66 -0.74 -23.56 -2.05
CA ILE A 66 -1.02 -24.46 -0.92
C ILE A 66 -2.47 -24.29 -0.41
N LEU A 67 -3.16 -23.19 -0.73
CA LEU A 67 -4.51 -22.84 -0.24
C LEU A 67 -5.61 -22.88 -1.31
N GLU A 68 -5.27 -23.05 -2.60
CA GLU A 68 -6.18 -23.37 -3.74
C GLU A 68 -6.76 -24.80 -3.63
N GLY A 69 -7.03 -25.25 -2.40
CA GLY A 69 -7.79 -26.44 -2.08
C GLY A 69 -8.84 -26.19 -1.00
N PHE A 70 -9.14 -24.93 -0.64
CA PHE A 70 -10.06 -24.62 0.46
C PHE A 70 -11.00 -23.41 0.28
N ILE A 71 -11.18 -22.81 -0.88
CA ILE A 71 -12.32 -21.89 -1.05
C ILE A 71 -13.04 -22.23 -2.37
N GLU A 72 -14.14 -22.94 -2.17
CA GLU A 72 -15.25 -23.20 -3.09
C GLU A 72 -15.99 -21.90 -3.49
#